data_AF-A0A1F8P8X4-F1
#
_entry.id   AF-A0A1F8P8X4-F1
#
_cell.length_a   1.000
_cell.length_b   1.000
_cell.length_c   1.000
_cell.angle_alpha   90.00
_cell.angle_beta   90.00
_cell.angle_gamma   90.00
#
_symmetry.space_group_name_H-M   'P 1'
#
loop_
_entity.id
_entity.type
_entity.pdbx_description
1 polymer ?
#
loop_
_entity_poly.entity_id
_entity_poly.type
_entity_poly.pdbx_seq_one_letter_code
_entity_poly.pdbx_strand_id
1 'polypeptide(L)'
;MSFPKQVWNQLKNKSADEIISALKRDGAILDTTRGSAQVFRYPDGRRVAIHYHPHKTYGPDLLKDLIKDIGWTEADLRRLKLVK
;
A
#
# COMPACT_ATOMS: atom_id res chain seq x y z
N MET A 1 10.42 9.47 -5.58
CA MET A 1 9.70 10.28 -4.57
C MET A 1 10.50 10.26 -3.28
N SER A 2 10.63 11.39 -2.59
CA SER A 2 11.27 11.44 -1.27
C SER A 2 10.21 11.85 -0.26
N PHE A 3 9.82 10.93 0.61
CA PHE A 3 8.95 11.25 1.76
C PHE A 3 9.79 11.92 2.86
N PRO A 4 9.23 12.87 3.63
CA PRO A 4 9.87 13.36 4.83
C PRO A 4 10.27 12.22 5.76
N LYS A 5 11.40 12.33 6.46
CA LYS A 5 11.93 11.28 7.34
C LYS A 5 10.89 10.75 8.33
N GLN A 6 10.05 11.63 8.86
CA GLN A 6 8.97 11.27 9.80
C GLN A 6 7.85 10.45 9.14
N VAL A 7 7.46 10.80 7.92
CA VAL A 7 6.47 10.05 7.12
C VAL A 7 7.03 8.67 6.80
N TRP A 8 8.28 8.62 6.34
CA TRP A 8 8.96 7.36 6.00
C TRP A 8 9.07 6.41 7.20
N ASN A 9 9.43 6.93 8.37
CA ASN A 9 9.56 6.12 9.58
C ASN A 9 8.23 5.51 10.06
N GLN A 10 7.11 6.19 9.81
CA GLN A 10 5.78 5.63 10.10
C GLN A 10 5.38 4.60 9.04
N LEU A 11 5.56 4.94 7.76
CA LEU A 11 5.17 4.11 6.62
C LEU A 11 5.90 2.76 6.59
N LYS A 12 7.23 2.74 6.84
CA LYS A 12 8.03 1.50 6.80
C LYS A 12 7.65 0.46 7.85
N ASN A 13 6.91 0.86 8.88
CA ASN A 13 6.44 -0.03 9.94
C ASN A 13 5.02 -0.55 9.68
N LYS A 14 4.42 -0.22 8.52
CA LYS A 14 3.07 -0.65 8.17
C LYS A 14 3.05 -2.10 7.69
N SER A 15 2.17 -2.90 8.25
CA SER A 15 1.99 -4.29 7.82
C SER A 15 1.24 -4.38 6.50
N ALA A 16 1.34 -5.52 5.83
CA ALA A 16 0.54 -5.81 4.64
C ALA A 16 -0.98 -5.63 4.91
N ASP A 17 -1.45 -5.93 6.12
CA ASP A 17 -2.85 -5.72 6.54
C ASP A 17 -3.26 -4.25 6.51
N GLU A 18 -2.37 -3.37 6.99
CA GLU A 18 -2.59 -1.92 6.99
C GLU A 18 -2.57 -1.35 5.58
N ILE A 19 -1.67 -1.83 4.72
CA ILE A 19 -1.60 -1.45 3.30
C ILE A 19 -2.86 -1.91 2.56
N ILE A 20 -3.32 -3.14 2.76
CA ILE A 20 -4.57 -3.64 2.16
C ILE A 20 -5.77 -2.83 2.65
N SER A 21 -5.81 -2.52 3.96
CA SER A 21 -6.87 -1.69 4.52
C SER A 21 -6.88 -0.29 3.90
N ALA A 22 -5.71 0.29 3.63
CA ALA A 22 -5.57 1.56 2.91
C ALA A 22 -6.03 1.44 1.44
N LEU A 23 -5.65 0.38 0.72
CA LEU A 23 -6.11 0.13 -0.65
C LEU A 23 -7.65 0.08 -0.74
N LYS A 24 -8.28 -0.65 0.17
CA LYS A 24 -9.76 -0.72 0.23
C LYS A 24 -10.40 0.64 0.51
N ARG A 25 -9.81 1.44 1.40
CA ARG A 25 -10.27 2.82 1.69
C ARG A 25 -10.06 3.76 0.51
N ASP A 26 -9.06 3.48 -0.32
CA ASP A 26 -8.79 4.24 -1.54
C ASP A 26 -9.71 3.84 -2.71
N GLY A 27 -10.59 2.87 -2.51
CA GLY A 27 -11.55 2.40 -3.51
C GLY A 27 -11.06 1.23 -4.36
N ALA A 28 -9.93 0.62 -4.01
CA ALA A 28 -9.47 -0.61 -4.65
C ALA A 28 -10.33 -1.80 -4.19
N ILE A 29 -10.71 -2.66 -5.13
CA ILE A 29 -11.52 -3.87 -4.88
C ILE A 29 -10.64 -5.09 -5.15
N LEU A 30 -10.72 -6.10 -4.28
CA LEU A 30 -10.01 -7.36 -4.49
C LEU A 30 -10.59 -8.07 -5.74
N ASP A 31 -9.73 -8.33 -6.74
CA ASP A 31 -10.09 -8.94 -8.02
C ASP A 31 -9.77 -10.44 -8.00
N THR A 32 -8.53 -10.80 -7.66
CA THR A 32 -8.08 -12.20 -7.69
C THR A 32 -7.05 -12.46 -6.60
N THR A 33 -7.08 -13.67 -6.03
CA THR A 33 -6.06 -14.16 -5.10
C THR A 33 -5.46 -15.45 -5.64
N ARG A 34 -4.13 -15.54 -5.69
CA ARG A 34 -3.40 -16.76 -6.07
C ARG A 34 -2.22 -16.95 -5.12
N GLY A 35 -2.36 -17.91 -4.21
CA GLY A 35 -1.37 -18.12 -3.15
C GLY A 35 -1.26 -16.87 -2.26
N SER A 36 -0.04 -16.35 -2.05
CA SER A 36 0.18 -15.11 -1.32
C SER A 36 -0.06 -13.84 -2.15
N ALA A 37 -0.23 -13.94 -3.47
CA ALA A 37 -0.49 -12.77 -4.31
C ALA A 37 -1.98 -12.41 -4.29
N GLN A 38 -2.28 -11.16 -3.92
CA GLN A 38 -3.61 -10.56 -3.99
C GLN A 38 -3.58 -9.41 -5.00
N VAL A 39 -4.47 -9.45 -5.99
CA VAL A 39 -4.59 -8.40 -7.00
C VAL A 39 -5.80 -7.55 -6.70
N PHE A 40 -5.58 -6.25 -6.56
CA PHE A 40 -6.62 -5.24 -6.38
C PHE A 40 -6.80 -4.44 -7.66
N ARG A 41 -8.05 -4.10 -7.99
CA ARG A 41 -8.43 -3.31 -9.16
C ARG A 41 -9.15 -2.04 -8.71
N TYR A 42 -8.83 -0.92 -9.36
CA TYR A 42 -9.57 0.32 -9.25
C TYR A 42 -10.61 0.46 -10.37
N PRO A 43 -11.70 1.21 -10.15
CA PRO A 43 -12.69 1.49 -11.20
C PRO A 43 -12.10 2.16 -12.45
N ASP A 44 -11.01 2.93 -12.28
CA ASP A 44 -10.28 3.59 -13.37
C ASP A 44 -9.41 2.64 -14.22
N GLY A 45 -9.34 1.36 -13.87
CA GLY A 45 -8.57 0.35 -14.58
C GLY A 45 -7.17 0.07 -14.01
N ARG A 46 -6.69 0.84 -13.01
CA ARG A 46 -5.42 0.54 -12.34
C ARG A 46 -5.49 -0.79 -11.59
N ARG A 47 -4.35 -1.48 -11.52
CA ARG A 47 -4.19 -2.75 -10.81
C ARG A 47 -2.98 -2.72 -9.90
N VAL A 48 -3.10 -3.32 -8.73
CA VAL A 48 -2.04 -3.40 -7.71
C VAL A 48 -1.93 -4.84 -7.24
N ALA A 49 -0.73 -5.41 -7.34
CA ALA A 49 -0.44 -6.72 -6.79
C ALA A 49 0.22 -6.57 -5.42
N ILE A 50 -0.33 -7.26 -4.42
CA ILE A 50 0.13 -7.28 -3.04
C ILE A 50 0.55 -8.69 -2.70
N HIS A 51 1.82 -8.87 -2.35
CA HIS A 51 2.29 -10.11 -1.73
C HIS A 51 1.90 -10.10 -0.26
N TYR A 52 0.81 -10.78 0.05
CA TYR A 52 0.21 -10.82 1.38
C TYR A 52 0.84 -11.91 2.25
N HIS A 53 1.55 -11.46 3.28
CA HIS A 53 1.96 -12.26 4.41
C HIS A 53 1.41 -11.60 5.68
N PRO A 54 0.51 -12.26 6.43
CA PRO A 54 -0.12 -11.66 7.60
C PRO A 54 0.90 -11.12 8.59
N HIS A 55 0.65 -9.92 9.13
CA HIS A 55 1.49 -9.26 10.14
C HIS A 55 2.95 -8.99 9.73
N LYS A 56 3.29 -9.14 8.44
CA LYS A 56 4.62 -8.81 7.92
C LYS A 56 4.64 -7.43 7.30
N THR A 57 5.78 -6.76 7.40
CA THR A 57 6.09 -5.51 6.72
C THR A 57 6.83 -5.77 5.41
N TYR A 58 6.83 -4.79 4.53
CA TYR A 58 7.64 -4.83 3.32
C TYR A 58 9.06 -4.33 3.59
N GLY A 59 10.02 -4.86 2.83
CA GLY A 59 11.35 -4.29 2.76
C GLY A 59 11.27 -2.82 2.30
N PRO A 60 12.17 -1.93 2.77
CA PRO A 60 12.18 -0.51 2.44
C PRO A 60 12.01 -0.18 0.95
N ASP A 61 12.75 -0.87 0.08
CA ASP A 61 12.74 -0.53 -1.35
C ASP A 61 11.50 -1.08 -2.05
N LEU A 62 11.09 -2.31 -1.73
CA LEU A 62 9.81 -2.86 -2.21
C LEU A 62 8.62 -2.00 -1.79
N LEU A 63 8.62 -1.46 -0.57
CA LEU A 63 7.57 -0.56 -0.11
C LEU A 63 7.58 0.75 -0.90
N LYS A 64 8.74 1.35 -1.16
CA LYS A 64 8.82 2.59 -1.96
C LYS A 64 8.27 2.38 -3.36
N ASP A 65 8.67 1.29 -4.01
CA ASP A 65 8.22 0.97 -5.36
C ASP A 65 6.72 0.69 -5.38
N LEU A 66 6.22 -0.08 -4.41
CA LEU A 66 4.79 -0.34 -4.26
C LEU A 66 3.98 0.96 -4.11
N ILE A 67 4.37 1.85 -3.19
CA ILE A 67 3.65 3.12 -2.98
C ILE A 67 3.73 4.03 -4.21
N LYS A 68 4.87 4.05 -4.90
CA LYS A 68 5.07 4.78 -6.15
C LYS A 68 4.17 4.24 -7.27
N ASP A 69 4.06 2.92 -7.40
CA ASP A 69 3.24 2.26 -8.43
C ASP A 69 1.74 2.46 -8.17
N ILE A 70 1.33 2.48 -6.90
CA ILE A 70 -0.05 2.84 -6.52
C ILE A 70 -0.32 4.33 -6.82
N GLY A 71 0.71 5.17 -6.73
CA GLY A 71 0.64 6.61 -6.98
C GLY A 71 0.19 7.42 -5.75
N TRP A 72 0.33 6.88 -4.54
CA TRP A 72 -0.04 7.61 -3.33
C TRP A 72 0.95 8.73 -2.99
N THR A 73 0.41 9.92 -2.80
CA THR A 73 1.13 11.08 -2.28
C THR A 73 1.16 11.05 -0.75
N GLU A 74 1.94 11.93 -0.13
CA GLU A 74 1.89 12.10 1.33
C GLU A 74 0.48 12.44 1.83
N ALA A 75 -0.27 13.25 1.08
CA ALA A 75 -1.65 13.59 1.42
C ALA A 75 -2.55 12.35 1.41
N ASP A 76 -2.34 11.43 0.46
CA ASP A 76 -3.05 10.15 0.42
C ASP A 76 -2.68 9.27 1.59
N LEU A 77 -1.39 9.16 1.93
CA LEU A 77 -0.95 8.38 3.09
C LEU A 77 -1.61 8.87 4.40
N ARG A 78 -1.80 10.18 4.55
CA ARG A 78 -2.53 10.78 5.68
C ARG A 78 -4.03 10.47 5.59
N ARG A 79 -4.66 10.71 4.43
CA ARG A 79 -6.09 10.41 4.17
C ARG A 79 -6.45 8.95 4.44
N LEU A 80 -5.54 8.03 4.08
CA LEU A 80 -5.71 6.59 4.21
C LEU A 80 -5.30 6.04 5.59
N LYS A 81 -4.84 6.92 6.49
CA LYS A 81 -4.43 6.62 7.87
C LYS A 81 -3.19 5.71 7.96
N LEU A 82 -2.29 5.80 6.99
CA LEU A 82 -0.98 5.13 7.03
C LEU A 82 0.06 5.94 7.78
N VAL A 83 -0.09 7.26 7.83
CA VAL A 83 0.78 8.16 8.60
C VAL A 83 -0.05 9.24 9.29
N LYS A 84 0.46 9.78 10.39
CA LYS A 84 -0.14 10.91 11.12
C LYS A 84 0.36 12.24 10.60
#